data_AF-Q4WB43-F1
#
_entry.id   AF-Q4WB43-F1
#
_cell.length_a   1.000
_cell.length_b   1.000
_cell.length_c   1.000
_cell.angle_alpha   90.00
_cell.angle_beta   90.00
_cell.angle_gamma   90.00
#
_symmetry.space_group_name_H-M   'P 1'
#
loop_
_entity.id
_entity.type
_entity.pdbx_description
1 polymer ?
#
loop_
_entity_poly.entity_id
_entity_poly.type
_entity_poly.pdbx_seq_one_letter_code
_entity_poly.pdbx_strand_id
1 'polypeptide(L)'
;MNLLDLPTEVLVMIAEALQTAHDINTLARTSRTLYSCINYVLYQSDVQNGNGKALIWAARRNKPATAQKSLQAGVKKLKKMASPAPDALVKGRPRSHDAVVIGRRC
;
A
#
# COMPACT_ATOMS: atom_id res chain seq x y z
N MET A 1 -12.15 -24.41 21.92
CA MET A 1 -11.83 -23.83 20.59
C MET A 1 -10.64 -22.92 20.75
N ASN A 2 -9.57 -23.13 19.99
CA ASN A 2 -8.40 -22.26 20.00
C ASN A 2 -8.56 -21.19 18.90
N LEU A 3 -8.05 -19.98 19.15
CA LEU A 3 -8.01 -18.92 18.13
C LEU A 3 -7.23 -19.38 16.88
N LEU A 4 -6.26 -20.28 17.04
CA LEU A 4 -5.45 -20.82 15.94
C LEU A 4 -6.19 -21.83 15.06
N ASP A 5 -7.37 -22.31 15.47
CA ASP A 5 -8.19 -23.24 14.67
C ASP A 5 -8.99 -22.50 13.58
N LEU A 6 -9.01 -21.16 13.63
CA LEU A 6 -9.70 -20.32 12.65
C LEU A 6 -8.91 -20.26 11.33
N PRO A 7 -9.62 -20.15 10.18
CA PRO A 7 -8.97 -19.88 8.90
C PRO A 7 -8.14 -18.60 8.94
N THR A 8 -7.02 -18.59 8.21
CA THR A 8 -6.10 -17.45 8.17
C THR A 8 -6.77 -16.16 7.71
N GLU A 9 -7.76 -16.25 6.82
CA GLU A 9 -8.57 -15.11 6.36
C GLU A 9 -9.34 -14.45 7.52
N VAL A 10 -9.89 -15.25 8.42
CA VAL A 10 -10.62 -14.74 9.61
C VAL A 10 -9.65 -14.09 10.59
N LEU A 11 -8.48 -14.69 10.79
CA LEU A 11 -7.43 -14.11 11.63
C LEU A 11 -6.95 -12.76 11.08
N VAL A 12 -6.87 -12.62 9.75
CA VAL A 12 -6.55 -11.36 9.08
C VAL A 12 -7.67 -10.34 9.29
N MET A 13 -8.94 -10.70 9.10
CA MET A 13 -10.07 -9.80 9.33
C MET A 13 -10.12 -9.29 10.77
N ILE A 14 -9.84 -10.14 11.76
CA ILE A 14 -9.72 -9.73 13.17
C ILE A 14 -8.62 -8.69 13.34
N ALA A 15 -7.47 -8.90 12.70
CA ALA A 15 -6.36 -7.95 12.76
C ALA A 15 -6.66 -6.63 12.03
N GLU A 16 -7.37 -6.67 10.90
CA GLU A 16 -7.79 -5.47 10.16
C GLU A 16 -8.85 -4.66 10.94
N ALA A 17 -9.67 -5.32 11.76
CA ALA A 17 -10.61 -4.66 12.65
C ALA A 17 -9.94 -3.90 13.81
N LEU A 18 -8.67 -4.20 14.12
CA LEU A 18 -7.90 -3.48 15.12
C LEU A 18 -7.47 -2.12 14.56
N GLN A 19 -7.92 -1.04 15.21
CA GLN A 19 -7.73 0.32 14.70
C GLN A 19 -6.28 0.83 14.83
N THR A 20 -5.48 0.27 15.74
CA THR A 20 -4.12 0.74 15.99
C THR A 20 -3.08 -0.31 15.62
N ALA A 21 -1.97 0.14 15.03
CA ALA A 21 -0.81 -0.71 14.76
C ALA A 21 -0.22 -1.32 16.05
N HIS A 22 -0.44 -0.68 17.20
CA HIS A 22 -0.04 -1.20 18.49
C HIS A 22 -0.82 -2.48 18.85
N ASP A 23 -2.14 -2.44 18.73
CA ASP A 23 -2.99 -3.59 19.07
C ASP A 23 -2.72 -4.77 18.12
N ILE A 24 -2.54 -4.50 16.82
CA ILE A 24 -2.15 -5.51 15.83
C ILE A 24 -0.82 -6.16 16.22
N ASN A 25 0.17 -5.35 16.64
CA ASN A 25 1.46 -5.87 17.08
C ASN A 25 1.34 -6.72 18.35
N THR A 26 0.50 -6.29 19.30
CA THR A 26 0.24 -7.04 20.53
C THR A 26 -0.39 -8.39 20.22
N LEU A 27 -1.40 -8.43 19.34
CA LEU A 27 -2.01 -9.68 18.87
C LEU A 27 -0.98 -10.58 18.17
N ALA A 28 -0.19 -10.03 17.24
CA ALA A 28 0.84 -10.78 16.52
C ALA A 28 1.89 -11.40 17.46
N ARG A 29 2.19 -10.77 18.60
CA ARG A 29 3.19 -11.26 19.57
C ARG A 29 2.68 -12.38 20.49
N THR A 30 1.37 -12.65 20.51
CA THR A 30 0.80 -13.71 21.37
C THR A 30 1.19 -15.12 20.92
N SER A 31 1.39 -15.34 19.62
CA SER A 31 1.77 -16.65 19.06
C SER A 31 2.66 -16.48 17.84
N ARG A 32 3.61 -17.41 17.64
CA ARG A 32 4.48 -17.43 16.45
C ARG A 32 3.69 -17.62 15.15
N THR A 33 2.59 -18.38 15.21
CA THR A 33 1.70 -18.61 14.07
C THR A 33 0.98 -17.33 13.68
N LEU A 34 0.44 -16.61 14.69
CA LEU A 34 -0.20 -15.31 14.48
C LEU A 34 0.80 -14.26 14.00
N TYR A 35 2.02 -14.26 14.53
CA TYR A 35 3.09 -13.39 14.04
C TYR A 35 3.35 -13.62 12.55
N SER A 36 3.40 -14.87 12.10
CA SER A 36 3.65 -15.18 10.70
C SER A 36 2.50 -14.75 9.79
N CYS A 37 1.25 -14.89 10.26
CA CYS A 37 0.06 -14.58 9.48
C CYS A 37 -0.30 -13.09 9.47
N ILE A 38 -0.18 -12.38 10.60
CA ILE A 38 -0.76 -11.04 10.79
C ILE A 38 0.28 -9.92 10.67
N ASN A 39 1.57 -10.22 10.78
CA ASN A 39 2.63 -9.21 10.72
C ASN A 39 2.65 -8.45 9.37
N TYR A 40 2.14 -9.03 8.28
CA TYR A 40 1.98 -8.28 7.04
C TYR A 40 0.87 -7.22 7.13
N VAL A 41 -0.23 -7.50 7.84
CA VAL A 41 -1.37 -6.59 8.05
C VAL A 41 -0.91 -5.34 8.79
N LEU A 42 0.00 -5.51 9.77
CA LEU A 42 0.61 -4.41 10.49
C LEU A 42 1.29 -3.40 9.55
N TYR A 43 2.10 -3.87 8.58
CA TYR A 43 2.74 -2.96 7.63
C TYR A 43 1.77 -2.37 6.60
N GLN A 44 0.71 -3.08 6.24
CA GLN A 44 -0.34 -2.52 5.37
C GLN A 44 -1.11 -1.40 6.06
N SER A 45 -1.55 -1.62 7.30
CA SER A 45 -2.27 -0.62 8.10
C SER A 45 -1.41 0.61 8.36
N ASP A 46 -0.11 0.44 8.61
CA ASP A 46 0.80 1.56 8.85
C ASP A 46 1.07 2.42 7.60
N VAL A 47 0.99 1.83 6.40
CA VAL A 47 1.01 2.55 5.11
C VAL A 47 -0.33 3.24 4.83
N GLN A 48 -1.44 2.78 5.40
CA GLN A 48 -2.76 3.38 5.25
C GLN A 48 -3.00 4.54 6.22
N ASN A 49 -2.75 4.31 7.51
CA ASN A 49 -3.14 5.22 8.60
C ASN A 49 -1.93 5.82 9.32
N GLY A 50 -0.76 5.18 9.23
CA GLY A 50 0.43 5.52 10.00
C GLY A 50 1.38 6.49 9.31
N ASN A 51 1.14 6.88 8.04
CA ASN A 51 2.09 7.65 7.21
C ASN A 51 3.52 7.04 7.20
N GLY A 52 3.64 5.71 7.32
CA GLY A 52 4.95 5.03 7.33
C GLY A 52 5.74 5.18 8.63
N LYS A 53 5.07 5.41 9.78
CA LYS A 53 5.69 5.41 11.12
C LYS A 53 6.53 4.16 11.41
N ALA A 54 6.16 2.99 10.90
CA ALA A 54 6.89 1.75 11.01
C ALA A 54 8.23 1.80 10.27
N LEU A 55 8.31 2.47 9.11
CA LEU A 55 9.57 2.68 8.40
C LEU A 55 10.49 3.61 9.19
N ILE A 56 9.95 4.70 9.74
CA ILE A 56 10.69 5.65 10.59
C ILE A 56 11.20 4.95 11.85
N TRP A 57 10.36 4.13 12.49
CA TRP A 57 10.75 3.34 13.65
C TRP A 57 11.87 2.35 13.31
N ALA A 58 11.76 1.64 12.18
CA ALA A 58 12.77 0.69 11.74
C ALA A 58 14.12 1.36 11.42
N ALA A 59 14.09 2.55 10.79
CA ALA A 59 15.28 3.36 10.56
C ALA A 59 15.93 3.81 11.88
N ARG A 60 15.13 4.29 12.84
CA ARG A 60 15.62 4.71 14.17
C ARG A 60 16.21 3.56 15.00
N ARG A 61 15.70 2.34 14.83
CA ARG A 61 16.11 1.16 15.61
C ARG A 61 17.14 0.28 14.89
N ASN A 62 17.66 0.72 13.74
CA ASN A 62 18.55 -0.05 12.86
C ASN A 62 18.04 -1.48 12.60
N LYS A 63 16.77 -1.60 12.20
CA LYS A 63 16.11 -2.88 11.89
C LYS A 63 15.87 -3.01 10.38
N PRO A 64 16.90 -3.37 9.58
CA PRO A 64 16.80 -3.37 8.12
C PRO A 64 15.73 -4.34 7.58
N ALA A 65 15.57 -5.51 8.21
CA ALA A 65 14.54 -6.48 7.84
C ALA A 65 13.11 -5.93 7.98
N THR A 66 12.87 -5.12 9.02
CA THR A 66 11.58 -4.44 9.25
C THR A 66 11.38 -3.31 8.25
N ALA A 67 12.42 -2.50 7.99
CA ALA A 67 12.38 -1.42 7.01
C ALA A 67 12.05 -1.94 5.60
N GLN A 68 12.65 -3.07 5.21
CA GLN A 68 12.38 -3.71 3.91
C GLN A 68 10.92 -4.19 3.80
N LYS A 69 10.35 -4.76 4.87
CA LYS A 69 8.93 -5.17 4.89
C LYS A 69 7.99 -3.96 4.76
N SER A 70 8.28 -2.87 5.48
CA SER A 70 7.54 -1.61 5.36
C SER A 70 7.61 -1.04 3.93
N LEU A 71 8.80 -1.03 3.31
CA LEU A 71 8.98 -0.56 1.93
C LEU A 71 8.22 -1.42 0.92
N GLN A 72 8.29 -2.75 1.04
CA GLN A 72 7.53 -3.65 0.16
C GLN A 72 6.02 -3.44 0.27
N ALA A 73 5.49 -3.20 1.48
CA ALA A 73 4.08 -2.88 1.67
C ALA A 73 3.69 -1.56 0.98
N GLY A 74 4.53 -0.53 1.10
CA GLY A 74 4.36 0.74 0.39
C GLY A 74 4.34 0.58 -1.14
N VAL A 75 5.33 -0.13 -1.69
CA VAL A 75 5.44 -0.39 -3.14
C VAL A 75 4.24 -1.19 -3.66
N LYS A 76 3.76 -2.21 -2.92
CA LYS A 76 2.55 -2.97 -3.29
C LYS A 76 1.31 -2.07 -3.38
N LYS A 77 1.18 -1.08 -2.49
CA LYS A 77 0.07 -0.11 -2.54
C LYS A 77 0.17 0.81 -3.75
N LEU A 78 1.36 1.35 -4.04
CA LEU A 78 1.57 2.19 -5.22
C LEU A 78 1.25 1.43 -6.52
N LYS A 79 1.63 0.14 -6.61
CA LYS A 79 1.25 -0.70 -7.75
C LYS A 79 -0.26 -0.91 -7.87
N LYS A 80 -1.00 -1.07 -6.76
CA LYS A 80 -2.47 -1.13 -6.79
C LYS A 80 -3.10 0.16 -7.32
N MET A 81 -2.55 1.33 -6.99
CA MET A 81 -3.01 2.62 -7.53
C MET A 81 -2.61 2.84 -8.99
N ALA A 82 -1.48 2.28 -9.42
CA ALA A 82 -0.96 2.39 -10.78
C ALA A 82 -1.57 1.39 -11.77
N SER A 83 -2.36 0.40 -11.31
CA SER A 83 -3.24 -0.36 -12.20
C SER A 83 -4.31 0.60 -12.76
N PRO A 84 -4.31 0.88 -14.07
CA PRO A 84 -5.08 1.99 -14.62
C PRO A 84 -6.58 1.67 -14.62
N ALA A 85 -7.39 2.64 -14.21
CA ALA A 85 -8.79 2.72 -14.62
C ALA A 85 -8.84 2.80 -16.17
N PRO A 86 -9.59 1.94 -16.87
CA PRO A 86 -9.48 1.86 -18.33
C PRO A 86 -10.23 2.97 -19.11
N ASP A 87 -10.73 4.07 -18.51
CA ASP A 87 -11.75 4.87 -19.22
C ASP A 87 -11.79 6.40 -19.01
N ALA A 88 -10.67 7.05 -18.72
CA ALA A 88 -10.64 8.52 -18.56
C ALA A 88 -9.80 9.31 -19.58
N LEU A 89 -9.34 8.70 -20.69
CA LEU A 89 -8.46 9.37 -21.68
C LEU A 89 -8.99 9.39 -23.13
N VAL A 90 -10.30 9.52 -23.34
CA VAL A 90 -10.84 9.80 -24.69
C VAL A 90 -11.73 11.05 -24.70
N LYS A 91 -11.09 12.23 -24.77
CA LYS A 91 -11.32 13.26 -25.82
C LYS A 91 -10.66 14.59 -25.44
N GLY A 92 -9.87 15.12 -26.39
CA GLY A 92 -9.87 16.56 -26.64
C GLY A 92 -8.54 17.30 -26.63
N ARG A 93 -7.65 17.01 -27.59
CA ARG A 93 -7.07 18.05 -28.48
C ARG A 93 -6.14 17.47 -29.54
N PRO A 94 -6.44 17.58 -30.84
CA PRO A 94 -5.39 17.69 -31.84
C PRO A 94 -4.88 19.13 -31.82
N ARG A 95 -3.60 19.33 -31.46
CA ARG A 95 -2.85 20.51 -31.86
C ARG A 95 -2.22 20.18 -33.22
N SER A 96 -2.88 20.59 -34.31
CA SER A 96 -2.27 20.60 -35.64
C SER A 96 -1.41 21.85 -35.77
N HIS A 97 -0.11 21.69 -35.61
CA HIS A 97 0.83 22.51 -36.36
C HIS A 97 0.92 21.88 -37.74
N ASP A 98 0.40 22.56 -38.76
CA ASP A 98 0.99 22.52 -40.09
C ASP A 98 0.53 23.73 -40.93
N ALA A 99 1.49 24.20 -41.71
CA ALA A 99 1.57 25.48 -42.40
C ALA A 99 0.51 25.68 -43.49
N VAL A 100 0.06 26.94 -43.69
CA VAL A 100 -0.24 27.47 -45.02
C VAL A 100 0.12 28.96 -45.09
N VAL A 101 1.00 29.25 -46.05
CA VAL A 101 1.43 30.54 -46.57
C VAL A 101 0.24 31.27 -47.23
N ILE A 102 -0.08 32.50 -46.81
CA ILE A 102 -0.85 33.48 -47.59
C ILE A 102 -0.32 34.89 -47.21
N GLY A 103 0.13 35.77 -48.11
CA GLY A 103 0.06 35.72 -49.55
C GLY A 103 0.79 36.89 -50.24
N ARG A 104 0.77 36.84 -51.58
CA ARG A 104 1.03 37.96 -52.49
C ARG A 104 0.01 37.91 -53.63
N ARG A 105 -0.46 39.12 -54.00
CA ARG A 105 -1.29 39.56 -55.15
C ARG A 105 -2.81 39.35 -54.97
N CYS A 106 -3.67 40.32 -55.27
CA CYS A 106 -3.56 41.46 -56.19
C CYS A 106 -3.61 42.84 -55.51
#